data_AF-A0A1H9GK75-F1
#
_entry.id   AF-A0A1H9GK75-F1
#
_cell.length_a   1.000
_cell.length_b   1.000
_cell.length_c   1.000
_cell.angle_alpha   90.00
_cell.angle_beta   90.00
_cell.angle_gamma   90.00
#
_symmetry.space_group_name_H-M   'P 1'
#
loop_
_entity.id
_entity.type
_entity.pdbx_description
1 polymer ?
#
loop_
_entity_poly.entity_id
_entity_poly.type
_entity_poly.pdbx_seq_one_letter_code
_entity_poly.pdbx_strand_id
1 'polypeptide(L)'
;MKPDSPAWLALSGIVVAIVAMSKSFLGTYFGVIEGATELTRTTLKQMGVTRSHRFNRALSVCIVSLITFGVCSINPNALSMIYAISGPLIAMILFIMPTLSTWLIKELKPYRSVGNFITLIVGILCVSVMFVH
;
A
#
# COMPACT_ATOMS: atom_id res chain seq x y z
N MET A 1 35.43 4.99 -8.79
CA MET A 1 35.28 6.43 -8.46
C MET A 1 35.00 6.51 -6.97
N LYS A 2 35.97 6.99 -6.19
CA LYS A 2 35.85 7.13 -4.73
C LYS A 2 34.87 8.31 -4.51
N PRO A 3 33.74 8.13 -3.82
CA PRO A 3 32.91 9.29 -3.52
C PRO A 3 33.65 10.10 -2.46
N ASP A 4 34.30 11.19 -2.87
CA ASP A 4 34.81 12.23 -1.98
C ASP A 4 33.63 13.05 -1.42
N SER A 5 32.63 12.37 -0.89
CA SER A 5 31.58 13.01 -0.10
C SER A 5 32.18 13.33 1.27
N PRO A 6 32.22 14.60 1.69
CA PRO A 6 32.73 14.95 3.01
C PRO A 6 32.09 14.09 4.12
N ALA A 7 32.88 13.64 5.10
CA ALA A 7 32.39 12.81 6.20
C ALA A 7 31.18 13.42 6.95
N TRP A 8 31.06 14.75 6.95
CA TRP A 8 29.92 15.47 7.52
C TRP A 8 28.61 15.27 6.75
N LEU A 9 28.65 15.07 5.42
CA LEU A 9 27.48 14.75 4.60
C LEU A 9 26.99 13.32 4.85
N ALA A 10 27.90 12.36 5.04
CA ALA A 10 27.53 11.00 5.37
C ALA A 10 26.83 10.91 6.73
N LEU A 11 27.33 11.63 7.74
CA LEU A 11 26.74 11.65 9.08
C LEU A 11 25.40 12.40 9.11
N SER A 12 25.34 13.60 8.49
CA SER A 12 24.09 14.38 8.41
C SER A 12 23.03 13.70 7.54
N GLY A 13 23.44 13.02 6.48
CA GLY A 13 22.55 12.25 5.60
C GLY A 13 21.79 11.14 6.34
N ILE A 14 22.45 10.43 7.25
CA ILE A 14 21.79 9.40 8.09
C ILE A 14 20.72 10.04 8.98
N VAL A 15 21.04 11.14 9.65
CA VAL A 15 20.08 11.85 10.52
C VAL A 15 18.88 12.36 9.71
N VAL A 16 19.13 12.98 8.56
CA VAL A 16 18.08 13.46 7.67
C VAL A 16 17.23 12.30 7.16
N ALA A 17 17.83 11.16 6.80
CA ALA A 17 17.10 9.98 6.35
C ALA A 17 16.19 9.42 7.45
N ILE A 18 16.66 9.32 8.69
CA ILE A 18 15.85 8.86 9.83
C ILE A 18 14.67 9.80 10.07
N VAL A 19 14.90 11.11 10.06
CA VAL A 19 13.84 12.11 10.25
C VAL A 19 12.83 12.06 9.10
N ALA A 20 13.30 11.99 7.86
CA ALA A 20 12.45 11.90 6.68
C ALA A 20 11.57 10.64 6.70
N MET A 21 12.16 9.47 6.99
CA MET A 21 11.44 8.21 7.09
C MET A 21 10.42 8.22 8.23
N SER A 22 10.78 8.76 9.39
CA SER A 22 9.86 8.86 10.54
C SER A 22 8.66 9.75 10.24
N LYS A 23 8.88 10.89 9.57
CA LYS A 23 7.80 11.79 9.16
C LYS A 23 6.89 11.18 8.10
N SER A 24 7.48 10.53 7.09
CA SER A 24 6.71 9.84 6.05
C SER A 24 5.92 8.67 6.62
N PHE A 25 6.50 7.94 7.58
CA PHE A 25 5.86 6.81 8.24
C PHE A 25 4.58 7.22 8.96
N LEU A 26 4.59 8.32 9.74
CA LEU A 26 3.41 8.73 10.51
C LEU A 26 2.19 9.01 9.62
N GLY A 27 2.39 9.71 8.49
CA GLY A 27 1.30 10.01 7.57
C GLY A 27 0.66 8.75 6.98
N THR A 28 1.48 7.82 6.47
CA THR A 28 0.99 6.56 5.91
C THR A 28 0.43 5.64 6.99
N TYR A 29 1.06 5.57 8.16
CA TYR A 29 0.65 4.72 9.27
C TYR A 29 -0.73 5.09 9.80
N PHE A 30 -1.03 6.38 9.97
CA PHE A 30 -2.38 6.79 10.40
C PHE A 30 -3.46 6.38 9.38
N GLY A 31 -3.20 6.55 8.08
CA GLY A 31 -4.11 6.08 7.03
C GLY A 31 -4.33 4.56 7.07
N VAL A 32 -3.26 3.78 7.27
CA VAL A 32 -3.37 2.31 7.41
C VAL A 32 -4.16 1.92 8.65
N ILE A 33 -3.92 2.55 9.80
CA ILE A 33 -4.63 2.24 11.05
C ILE A 33 -6.12 2.60 10.96
N GLU A 34 -6.48 3.70 10.30
CA GLU A 34 -7.88 4.06 10.08
C GLU A 34 -8.59 3.02 9.19
N GLY A 35 -7.99 2.67 8.05
CA GLY A 35 -8.51 1.63 7.17
C GLY A 35 -8.62 0.26 7.86
N ALA A 36 -7.60 -0.14 8.61
CA ALA A 36 -7.59 -1.39 9.38
C ALA A 36 -8.63 -1.38 10.51
N THR A 37 -8.88 -0.23 11.15
CA THR A 37 -9.89 -0.11 12.21
C THR A 37 -11.30 -0.27 11.65
N GLU A 38 -11.62 0.34 10.50
CA GLU A 38 -12.93 0.16 9.87
C GLU A 38 -13.10 -1.25 9.28
N LEU A 39 -12.04 -1.86 8.73
CA LEU A 39 -12.05 -3.26 8.33
C LEU A 39 -12.35 -4.17 9.52
N THR A 40 -11.60 -4.03 10.62
CA THR A 40 -11.77 -4.82 11.85
C THR A 40 -13.17 -4.63 12.44
N ARG A 41 -13.69 -3.39 12.42
CA ARG A 41 -15.04 -3.06 12.88
C ARG A 41 -16.11 -3.74 12.02
N THR A 42 -15.95 -3.76 10.71
CA THR A 42 -16.90 -4.39 9.77
C THR A 42 -16.91 -5.90 9.96
N THR A 43 -15.73 -6.52 10.07
CA THR A 43 -15.59 -7.96 10.33
C THR A 43 -16.21 -8.34 11.68
N LEU A 44 -15.94 -7.58 12.75
CA LEU A 44 -16.51 -7.84 14.08
C LEU A 44 -18.03 -7.67 14.13
N LYS A 45 -18.58 -6.69 13.40
CA LYS A 45 -20.03 -6.52 13.24
C LYS A 45 -20.66 -7.70 12.51
N GLN A 46 -20.02 -8.22 11.46
CA GLN A 46 -20.50 -9.42 10.75
C GLN A 46 -20.49 -10.66 11.66
N MET A 47 -19.58 -10.73 12.62
CA MET A 47 -19.52 -11.78 13.65
C MET A 47 -20.45 -11.53 14.85
N GLY A 48 -21.27 -10.47 14.83
CA GLY A 48 -22.23 -10.15 15.90
C GLY A 48 -21.61 -9.55 17.17
N VAL A 49 -20.31 -9.21 17.15
CA VAL A 49 -19.57 -8.73 18.32
C VAL A 49 -19.32 -7.23 18.19
N THR A 50 -20.16 -6.42 18.83
CA THR A 50 -19.94 -4.97 18.89
C THR A 50 -19.07 -4.61 20.10
N ARG A 51 -17.80 -4.28 19.86
CA ARG A 51 -16.87 -3.78 20.89
C ARG A 51 -16.64 -2.27 20.76
N SER A 52 -16.10 -1.69 21.83
CA SER A 52 -15.69 -0.27 21.93
C SER A 52 -14.72 0.13 20.82
N HIS A 53 -14.84 1.38 20.34
CA HIS A 53 -13.95 1.98 19.33
C HIS A 53 -12.47 1.92 19.73
N ARG A 54 -12.17 2.09 21.03
CA ARG A 54 -10.79 2.02 21.54
C ARG A 54 -10.23 0.60 21.44
N PHE A 55 -11.06 -0.41 21.66
CA PHE A 55 -10.67 -1.81 21.53
C PHE A 55 -10.39 -2.17 20.06
N ASN A 56 -11.26 -1.75 19.13
CA ASN A 56 -11.07 -2.02 17.71
C ASN A 56 -9.80 -1.35 17.15
N ARG A 57 -9.51 -0.12 17.59
CA ARG A 57 -8.28 0.59 17.21
C ARG A 57 -7.03 -0.03 17.83
N ALA A 58 -7.08 -0.44 19.10
CA ALA A 58 -5.96 -1.14 19.73
C ALA A 58 -5.68 -2.48 19.05
N LEU A 59 -6.75 -3.22 18.71
CA LEU A 59 -6.66 -4.49 18.00
C LEU A 59 -6.08 -4.32 16.59
N SER A 60 -6.55 -3.33 15.82
CA SER A 60 -6.01 -3.06 14.48
C SER A 60 -4.52 -2.68 14.53
N VAL A 61 -4.12 -1.84 15.48
CA VAL A 61 -2.71 -1.50 15.72
C VAL A 61 -1.88 -2.74 16.06
N CYS A 62 -2.37 -3.58 16.96
CA CYS A 62 -1.67 -4.80 17.37
C CYS A 62 -1.50 -5.76 16.18
N ILE A 63 -2.56 -6.00 15.41
CA ILE A 63 -2.54 -6.87 14.23
C ILE A 63 -1.56 -6.35 13.18
N VAL A 64 -1.67 -5.06 12.80
CA VAL A 64 -0.79 -4.46 11.79
C VAL A 64 0.67 -4.49 12.24
N SER A 65 0.95 -4.19 13.51
CA SER A 65 2.31 -4.22 14.06
C SER A 65 2.90 -5.63 14.09
N LEU A 66 2.14 -6.63 14.54
CA LEU A 66 2.57 -8.03 14.56
C LEU A 66 2.85 -8.58 13.16
N ILE A 67 1.96 -8.31 12.19
CA ILE A 67 2.16 -8.72 10.81
C ILE A 67 3.42 -8.06 10.23
N THR A 68 3.58 -6.75 10.43
CA THR A 68 4.75 -6.02 9.92
C THR A 68 6.04 -6.58 10.52
N PHE A 69 6.07 -6.83 11.83
CA PHE A 69 7.22 -7.41 12.51
C PHE A 69 7.56 -8.82 12.00
N GLY A 70 6.55 -9.67 11.83
CA GLY A 70 6.70 -11.02 11.28
C GLY A 70 7.27 -11.00 9.87
N VAL A 71 6.74 -10.16 8.98
CA VAL A 71 7.20 -10.05 7.59
C VAL A 71 8.64 -9.52 7.53
N CYS A 72 8.98 -8.49 8.31
CA CYS A 72 10.34 -7.95 8.38
C CYS A 72 11.37 -8.98 8.89
N SER A 73 10.96 -9.92 9.74
CA SER A 73 11.84 -10.97 10.27
C SER A 73 12.14 -12.06 9.23
N ILE A 74 11.21 -12.32 8.31
CA ILE A 74 11.37 -13.36 7.28
C ILE A 74 12.17 -12.83 6.09
N ASN A 75 11.85 -11.63 5.61
CA ASN A 75 12.51 -11.02 4.46
C ASN A 75 12.87 -9.56 4.77
N PRO A 76 14.13 -9.28 5.14
CA PRO A 76 14.57 -7.92 5.45
C PRO A 76 14.69 -7.02 4.20
N ASN A 77 14.61 -7.59 2.98
CA ASN A 77 14.69 -6.82 1.75
C ASN A 77 13.36 -6.10 1.44
N ALA A 78 13.25 -4.86 1.94
CA ALA A 78 12.10 -4.00 1.70
C ALA A 78 11.86 -3.71 0.20
N LEU A 79 12.92 -3.63 -0.61
CA LEU A 79 12.80 -3.30 -2.03
C LEU A 79 12.14 -4.44 -2.81
N SER A 80 12.54 -5.68 -2.54
CA SER A 80 11.89 -6.87 -3.11
C SER A 80 10.43 -6.99 -2.68
N MET A 81 10.11 -6.68 -1.42
CA MET A 81 8.73 -6.71 -0.93
C MET A 81 7.85 -5.64 -1.58
N ILE A 82 8.36 -4.42 -1.73
CA ILE A 82 7.68 -3.33 -2.45
C ILE A 82 7.43 -3.77 -3.90
N TYR A 83 8.44 -4.29 -4.58
CA TYR A 83 8.27 -4.74 -5.97
C TYR A 83 7.22 -5.86 -6.09
N ALA A 84 7.29 -6.88 -5.25
CA ALA A 84 6.39 -8.03 -5.31
C ALA A 84 4.93 -7.69 -4.95
N ILE A 85 4.71 -6.81 -3.95
CA ILE A 85 3.36 -6.51 -3.44
C ILE A 85 2.83 -5.19 -4.00
N SER A 86 3.59 -4.10 -3.88
CA SER A 86 3.08 -2.79 -4.29
C SER A 86 3.01 -2.64 -5.81
N GLY A 87 3.91 -3.27 -6.57
CA GLY A 87 3.90 -3.23 -8.04
C GLY A 87 2.55 -3.67 -8.63
N PRO A 88 2.08 -4.90 -8.35
CA PRO A 88 0.78 -5.37 -8.83
C PRO A 88 -0.38 -4.54 -8.26
N LEU A 89 -0.30 -4.15 -6.98
CA LEU A 89 -1.38 -3.42 -6.30
C LEU A 89 -1.57 -2.01 -6.88
N ILE A 90 -0.48 -1.31 -7.19
CA ILE A 90 -0.51 -0.01 -7.88
C ILE A 90 -1.07 -0.16 -9.29
N ALA A 91 -0.66 -1.19 -10.05
CA ALA A 91 -1.20 -1.44 -11.39
C ALA A 91 -2.72 -1.72 -11.34
N MET A 92 -3.19 -2.49 -10.35
CA MET A 92 -4.61 -2.73 -10.15
C MET A 92 -5.39 -1.46 -9.82
N ILE A 93 -4.90 -0.62 -8.91
CA ILE A 93 -5.58 0.62 -8.52
C ILE A 93 -5.57 1.66 -9.65
N LEU A 94 -4.45 1.81 -10.37
CA LEU A 94 -4.31 2.87 -11.38
C LEU A 94 -4.91 2.51 -12.73
N PHE A 95 -4.81 1.25 -13.17
CA PHE A 95 -5.26 0.87 -14.51
C PHE A 95 -6.57 0.08 -14.48
N ILE A 96 -6.70 -0.89 -13.57
CA ILE A 96 -7.83 -1.82 -13.60
C ILE A 96 -9.06 -1.25 -12.89
N MET A 97 -8.90 -0.69 -11.69
CA MET A 97 -10.01 -0.13 -10.90
C MET A 97 -10.80 0.97 -11.64
N PRO A 98 -10.19 2.01 -12.23
CA PRO A 98 -10.95 3.06 -12.92
C PRO A 98 -11.58 2.54 -14.21
N THR A 99 -10.89 1.70 -14.96
CA THR A 99 -11.43 1.15 -16.21
C THR A 99 -12.63 0.26 -15.92
N LEU A 100 -12.52 -0.72 -15.01
CA LEU A 100 -13.63 -1.57 -14.59
C LEU A 100 -14.82 -0.77 -14.04
N SER A 101 -14.56 0.32 -13.30
CA SER A 101 -15.63 1.18 -12.76
C SER A 101 -16.49 1.78 -13.87
N THR A 102 -15.93 2.10 -15.05
CA THR A 102 -16.72 2.59 -16.20
C THR A 102 -17.65 1.54 -16.81
N TRP A 103 -17.40 0.25 -16.56
CA TRP A 103 -18.23 -0.86 -17.03
C TRP A 103 -19.25 -1.30 -15.99
N LEU A 104 -18.87 -1.29 -14.71
CA LEU A 104 -19.71 -1.76 -13.60
C LEU A 104 -20.75 -0.72 -13.18
N ILE A 105 -20.40 0.57 -13.22
CA ILE A 105 -21.27 1.66 -12.76
C ILE A 105 -22.01 2.27 -13.95
N LYS A 106 -23.35 2.19 -13.90
CA LYS A 106 -24.22 2.66 -15.00
C LYS A 106 -24.06 4.16 -15.30
N GLU A 107 -23.77 4.96 -14.28
CA GLU A 107 -23.56 6.42 -14.37
C GLU A 107 -22.26 6.79 -15.12
N LEU A 108 -21.26 5.91 -15.17
CA LEU A 108 -19.99 6.17 -15.87
C LEU A 108 -19.94 5.64 -17.31
N LYS A 109 -21.04 5.05 -17.79
CA LYS A 109 -21.16 4.59 -19.19
C LYS A 109 -20.87 5.66 -20.25
N PRO A 110 -21.22 6.96 -20.07
CA PRO A 110 -20.90 8.00 -21.05
C PRO A 110 -19.40 8.24 -21.24
N TYR A 111 -18.58 7.91 -20.24
CA TYR A 111 -17.13 8.08 -20.26
C TYR A 111 -16.38 6.86 -20.81
N ARG A 112 -17.11 5.90 -21.40
CA ARG A 112 -16.54 4.73 -22.03
C ARG A 112 -15.86 5.13 -23.34
N SER A 113 -14.54 5.23 -23.30
CA SER A 113 -13.69 5.48 -24.47
C SER A 113 -12.91 4.23 -24.86
N VAL A 114 -12.49 4.15 -26.13
CA VAL A 114 -11.51 3.14 -26.59
C VAL A 114 -10.23 3.21 -25.76
N GLY A 115 -9.87 4.40 -25.24
CA GLY A 115 -8.74 4.58 -24.32
C GLY A 115 -8.86 3.77 -23.03
N ASN A 116 -10.08 3.55 -22.51
CA ASN A 116 -10.31 2.73 -21.30
C ASN A 116 -10.03 1.25 -21.57
N PHE A 117 -10.26 0.79 -22.79
CA PHE A 117 -9.95 -0.58 -23.18
C PHE A 117 -8.44 -0.79 -23.35
N ILE A 118 -7.74 0.19 -23.93
CA ILE A 118 -6.27 0.16 -24.05
C ILE A 118 -5.62 0.18 -22.66
N THR A 119 -6.06 1.06 -21.76
CA THR A 119 -5.54 1.12 -20.37
C THR A 119 -5.82 -0.15 -19.59
N LEU A 120 -6.96 -0.81 -19.81
CA LEU A 120 -7.24 -2.13 -19.23
C LEU A 120 -6.24 -3.18 -19.73
N ILE A 121 -5.99 -3.26 -21.05
CA ILE A 121 -5.02 -4.20 -21.63
C ILE A 121 -3.60 -3.93 -21.09
N VAL A 122 -3.18 -2.67 -21.07
CA VAL A 122 -1.87 -2.28 -20.53
C VAL A 122 -1.76 -2.63 -19.05
N GLY A 123 -2.81 -2.39 -18.26
CA GLY A 123 -2.85 -2.77 -16.85
C GLY A 123 -2.71 -4.28 -16.64
N ILE A 124 -3.43 -5.09 -17.43
CA ILE A 124 -3.33 -6.56 -17.38
C ILE A 124 -1.92 -7.01 -17.77
N LEU A 125 -1.34 -6.47 -18.84
CA LEU A 125 0.04 -6.78 -19.24
C LEU A 125 1.05 -6.42 -18.15
N CYS A 126 0.87 -5.27 -17.49
CA CYS A 126 1.75 -4.80 -16.43
C CYS A 126 1.73 -5.76 -15.21
N VAL A 127 0.55 -6.25 -14.83
CA VAL A 127 0.41 -7.27 -13.78
C VAL A 127 1.03 -8.60 -14.22
N SER A 128 0.77 -9.03 -15.46
CA SER A 128 1.29 -10.29 -16.00
C SER A 128 2.82 -10.36 -16.01
N VAL A 129 3.51 -9.27 -16.36
CA VAL A 129 4.99 -9.21 -16.36
C VAL A 129 5.57 -9.51 -14.98
N MET A 130 4.89 -9.14 -13.90
CA MET A 130 5.39 -9.38 -12.54
C MET A 130 5.28 -10.84 -12.10
N PHE A 131 4.46 -11.66 -12.78
CA PHE A 131 4.32 -13.09 -12.54
C PHE A 131 5.16 -13.96 -13.48
N VAL A 132 5.67 -13.40 -14.58
CA VAL A 132 6.49 -14.11 -15.59
C VAL A 132 7.98 -13.96 -15.28
N HIS A 133 8.36 -14.08 -14.00
CA HIS A 133 9.76 -13.99 -13.55
C HIS A 133 10.24 -15.30 -12.93
#